data_AF-A0A9D5VR73-F1
#
_entry.id   AF-A0A9D5VR73-F1
#
_cell.length_a   1.000
_cell.length_b   1.000
_cell.length_c   1.000
_cell.angle_alpha   90.00
_cell.angle_beta   90.00
_cell.angle_gamma   90.00
#
_symmetry.space_group_name_H-M   'P 1'
#
loop_
_entity.id
_entity.type
_entity.pdbx_description
1 polymer ?
#
loop_
_entity_poly.entity_id
_entity_poly.type
_entity_poly.pdbx_seq_one_letter_code
_entity_poly.pdbx_strand_id
1 'polypeptide(L)'
;MPYQLSPGGFIEFSLYKGIQDTWDERQILNRVAVKIPVKEALIKADSASGTDDQAVVQYFANKNSDKRIVVFGHSHEARIIPSKNHKSQKTIYANSGTWIDKNKSPTMTFVVITTPKKNDSAEYVDLYYYSQSGRITKMDSQAL
;
A
#
# COMPACT_ATOMS: atom_id res chain seq x y z
N MET A 1 9.02 -8.61 13.04
CA MET A 1 9.25 -7.29 13.68
C MET A 1 10.42 -7.35 14.66
N PRO A 2 11.36 -6.37 14.64
CA PRO A 2 12.41 -6.26 15.65
C PRO A 2 11.77 -6.09 17.04
N TYR A 3 12.19 -6.88 18.02
CA TYR A 3 11.62 -6.86 19.36
C TYR A 3 12.71 -7.08 20.40
N GLN A 4 12.48 -6.56 21.60
CA GLN A 4 13.33 -6.77 22.77
C GLN A 4 12.78 -7.95 23.58
N LEU A 5 13.67 -8.86 24.00
CA LEU A 5 13.31 -9.96 24.91
C LEU A 5 13.01 -9.49 26.33
N SER A 6 13.52 -8.31 26.70
CA SER A 6 13.29 -7.68 28.00
C SER A 6 13.08 -6.17 27.81
N PRO A 7 12.16 -5.54 28.54
CA PRO A 7 11.95 -4.09 28.47
C PRO A 7 13.26 -3.33 28.72
N GLY A 8 13.68 -2.48 27.77
CA GLY A 8 14.93 -1.72 27.82
C GLY A 8 16.15 -2.43 27.26
N GLY A 9 16.01 -3.65 26.72
CA GLY A 9 17.11 -4.43 26.15
C GLY A 9 17.53 -3.98 24.74
N PHE A 10 18.70 -4.45 24.29
CA PHE A 10 19.19 -4.22 22.93
C PHE A 10 18.41 -5.05 21.90
N ILE A 11 18.19 -4.46 20.73
CA ILE A 11 17.64 -5.14 19.55
C ILE A 11 18.79 -5.29 18.56
N GLU A 12 19.24 -6.53 18.34
CA GLU A 12 20.24 -6.85 17.33
C GLU A 12 19.55 -7.38 16.07
N PHE A 13 19.92 -6.84 14.91
CA PHE A 13 19.34 -7.22 13.62
C PHE A 13 20.32 -6.95 12.49
N SER A 14 20.38 -7.88 11.54
CA SER A 14 21.24 -7.73 10.35
C SER A 14 20.57 -6.80 9.35
N LEU A 15 21.17 -5.63 9.15
CA LEU A 15 20.76 -4.67 8.13
C LEU A 15 21.73 -4.65 6.94
N TYR A 16 21.24 -4.15 5.81
CA TYR A 16 22.13 -3.71 4.74
C TYR A 16 23.11 -2.67 5.31
N LYS A 17 24.40 -2.89 5.09
CA LYS A 17 25.47 -2.07 5.66
C LYS A 17 25.28 -0.60 5.29
N GLY A 18 25.25 0.28 6.30
CA GLY A 18 25.10 1.73 6.12
C GLY A 18 23.70 2.20 5.74
N ILE A 19 22.67 1.34 5.80
CA ILE A 19 21.30 1.76 5.41
C ILE A 19 20.77 2.89 6.30
N GLN A 20 21.19 2.96 7.56
CA GLN A 20 20.79 4.04 8.46
C GLN A 20 21.43 5.37 8.07
N ASP A 21 22.73 5.35 7.72
CA ASP A 21 23.51 6.54 7.36
C ASP A 21 23.11 7.09 5.99
N THR A 22 22.79 6.20 5.05
CA THR A 22 22.46 6.53 3.65
C THR A 22 20.97 6.60 3.36
N TRP A 23 20.12 6.50 4.39
CA TRP A 23 18.67 6.41 4.20
C TRP A 23 18.11 7.61 3.42
N ASP A 24 18.53 8.83 3.77
CA ASP A 24 18.07 10.04 3.12
C ASP A 24 18.48 10.13 1.64
N GLU A 25 19.70 9.72 1.32
CA GLU A 25 20.17 9.63 -0.07
C GLU A 25 19.32 8.62 -0.85
N ARG A 26 19.04 7.46 -0.25
CA ARG A 26 18.21 6.44 -0.88
C ARG A 26 16.79 6.93 -1.15
N GLN A 27 16.21 7.69 -0.24
CA GLN A 27 14.90 8.31 -0.44
C GLN A 27 14.89 9.32 -1.59
N ILE A 28 15.95 10.13 -1.73
CA ILE A 28 16.12 11.06 -2.85
C ILE A 28 16.20 10.29 -4.17
N LEU A 29 17.03 9.25 -4.24
CA LEU A 29 17.18 8.41 -5.44
C LEU A 29 15.87 7.73 -5.86
N ASN A 30 15.04 7.33 -4.89
CA ASN A 30 13.73 6.72 -5.13
C ASN A 30 12.59 7.75 -5.28
N ARG A 31 12.89 9.05 -5.25
CA ARG A 31 11.92 10.14 -5.39
C ARG A 31 10.78 10.05 -4.37
N VAL A 32 11.10 9.64 -3.15
CA VAL A 32 10.14 9.63 -2.05
C VAL A 32 9.71 11.07 -1.77
N ALA A 33 8.42 11.35 -1.95
CA ALA A 33 7.91 12.72 -1.92
C ALA A 33 7.87 13.30 -0.51
N VAL A 34 7.59 12.46 0.50
CA VAL A 34 7.61 12.81 1.91
C VAL A 34 8.59 11.89 2.62
N LYS A 35 9.73 12.42 3.07
CA LYS A 35 10.77 11.62 3.73
C LYS A 35 10.18 10.86 4.93
N ILE A 36 10.40 9.55 4.93
CA ILE A 36 10.09 8.61 6.01
C ILE A 36 11.31 8.58 6.94
N PRO A 37 11.15 8.80 8.26
CA PRO A 37 12.25 8.61 9.20
C PRO A 37 12.77 7.17 9.20
N VAL A 38 14.09 6.96 9.26
CA VAL A 38 14.66 5.59 9.18
C VAL A 38 14.11 4.65 10.26
N LYS A 39 13.92 5.15 11.48
CA LYS A 39 13.31 4.39 12.58
C LYS A 39 11.91 3.89 12.23
N GLU A 40 11.10 4.75 11.61
CA GLU A 40 9.75 4.39 11.19
C GLU A 40 9.79 3.36 10.04
N ALA A 41 10.65 3.58 9.05
CA ALA A 41 10.83 2.64 7.95
C ALA A 41 11.24 1.24 8.44
N LEU A 42 12.17 1.17 9.40
CA LEU A 42 12.61 -0.10 9.99
C LEU A 42 11.51 -0.79 10.81
N ILE A 43 10.75 -0.02 11.60
CA ILE A 43 9.64 -0.59 12.38
C ILE A 43 8.55 -1.07 11.44
N LYS A 44 8.15 -0.29 10.43
CA LYS A 44 7.01 -0.60 9.57
C LYS A 44 7.34 -1.48 8.36
N ALA A 45 8.60 -1.89 8.19
CA ALA A 45 9.06 -2.65 7.02
C ALA A 45 8.29 -3.96 6.76
N ASP A 46 7.73 -4.56 7.81
CA ASP A 46 6.97 -5.83 7.77
C ASP A 46 5.49 -5.61 8.13
N SER A 47 5.02 -4.37 8.09
CA SER A 47 3.65 -4.00 8.44
C SER A 47 2.81 -3.76 7.19
N ALA A 48 1.79 -4.62 7.00
CA ALA A 48 0.80 -4.44 5.95
C ALA A 48 0.15 -3.05 6.01
N SER A 49 -0.41 -2.70 7.17
CA SER A 49 -1.01 -1.38 7.38
C SER A 49 0.02 -0.24 7.28
N GLY A 50 1.26 -0.46 7.70
CA GLY A 50 2.33 0.51 7.53
C GLY A 50 2.62 0.86 6.07
N THR A 51 2.44 -0.10 5.15
CA THR A 51 2.52 0.11 3.71
C THR A 51 1.26 0.78 3.18
N ASP A 52 0.08 0.36 3.63
CA ASP A 52 -1.21 0.97 3.27
C ASP A 52 -1.22 2.47 3.61
N ASP A 53 -0.72 2.84 4.81
CA ASP A 53 -0.60 4.22 5.29
C ASP A 53 0.25 5.11 4.37
N GLN A 54 1.20 4.53 3.60
CA GLN A 54 2.00 5.31 2.66
C GLN A 54 1.18 5.86 1.49
N ALA A 55 0.03 5.26 1.17
CA ALA A 55 -0.90 5.86 0.22
C ALA A 55 -1.41 7.22 0.72
N VAL A 56 -1.64 7.33 2.03
CA VAL A 56 -2.04 8.60 2.66
C VAL A 56 -0.87 9.57 2.72
N VAL A 57 0.26 9.16 3.29
CA VAL A 57 1.40 10.04 3.55
C VAL A 57 2.02 10.56 2.25
N GLN A 58 2.32 9.67 1.30
CA GLN A 58 3.05 10.02 0.09
C GLN A 58 2.15 10.70 -0.96
N TYR A 59 0.85 10.39 -0.96
CA TYR A 59 -0.09 10.82 -2.00
C TYR A 59 -1.28 11.62 -1.46
N PHE A 60 -2.19 11.04 -0.67
CA PHE A 60 -3.46 11.73 -0.39
C PHE A 60 -3.30 12.99 0.47
N ALA A 61 -2.50 12.94 1.53
CA ALA A 61 -2.22 14.07 2.41
C ALA A 61 -1.13 14.99 1.86
N ASN A 62 -0.34 14.54 0.88
CA ASN A 62 0.70 15.34 0.26
C ASN A 62 0.10 16.41 -0.64
N LYS A 63 0.31 17.69 -0.30
CA LYS A 63 -0.20 18.84 -1.05
C LYS A 63 0.33 18.94 -2.48
N ASN A 64 1.47 18.30 -2.75
CA ASN A 64 2.10 18.27 -4.08
C ASN A 64 1.65 17.09 -4.94
N SER A 65 0.72 16.26 -4.44
CA SER A 65 0.16 15.13 -5.16
C SER A 65 -1.30 15.41 -5.53
N ASP A 66 -1.65 15.08 -6.76
CA ASP A 66 -3.00 15.13 -7.32
C ASP A 66 -3.64 13.73 -7.42
N LYS A 67 -2.94 12.69 -6.96
CA LYS A 67 -3.37 11.31 -7.09
C LYS A 67 -4.58 11.03 -6.19
N ARG A 68 -5.63 10.47 -6.79
CA ARG A 68 -6.87 10.08 -6.09
C ARG A 68 -7.06 8.57 -5.96
N ILE A 69 -6.34 7.78 -6.76
CA ILE A 69 -6.27 6.32 -6.65
C ILE A 69 -4.80 5.93 -6.48
N VAL A 70 -4.51 5.08 -5.50
CA VAL A 70 -3.19 4.48 -5.27
C VAL A 70 -3.36 2.98 -5.15
N VAL A 71 -2.54 2.21 -5.87
CA VAL A 71 -2.56 0.74 -5.82
C VAL A 71 -1.18 0.24 -5.43
N PHE A 72 -1.10 -0.56 -4.37
CA PHE A 72 0.12 -1.27 -3.98
C PHE A 72 -0.12 -2.78 -3.95
N GLY A 73 0.98 -3.52 -3.76
CA GLY A 73 0.96 -4.93 -3.36
C GLY A 73 1.70 -5.10 -2.05
N HIS A 74 2.76 -5.92 -2.06
CA HIS A 74 3.71 -6.15 -0.96
C HIS A 74 3.18 -6.96 0.23
N SER A 75 2.07 -6.56 0.85
CA SER A 75 1.54 -7.26 2.04
C SER A 75 0.88 -8.60 1.73
N HIS A 76 0.56 -8.85 0.46
CA HIS A 76 -0.21 -10.01 -0.01
C HIS A 76 -1.65 -10.08 0.54
N GLU A 77 -2.12 -9.00 1.16
CA GLU A 77 -3.46 -8.92 1.75
C GLU A 77 -4.37 -8.00 0.94
N ALA A 78 -5.18 -8.61 0.07
CA ALA A 78 -6.09 -7.92 -0.84
C ALA A 78 -7.17 -7.12 -0.10
N ARG A 79 -7.29 -5.81 -0.37
CA ARG A 79 -8.31 -4.93 0.24
C ARG A 79 -8.50 -3.62 -0.52
N ILE A 80 -9.62 -2.95 -0.29
CA ILE A 80 -9.85 -1.55 -0.70
C ILE A 80 -10.08 -0.71 0.56
N ILE A 81 -9.46 0.47 0.62
CA ILE A 81 -9.61 1.42 1.73
C ILE A 81 -9.98 2.80 1.14
N PRO A 82 -11.25 3.25 1.30
CA PRO A 82 -11.63 4.61 0.94
C PRO A 82 -11.03 5.62 1.92
N SER A 83 -10.64 6.80 1.41
CA SER A 83 -10.05 7.88 2.20
C SER A 83 -10.41 9.25 1.60
N LYS A 84 -9.73 10.29 2.08
CA LYS A 84 -9.82 11.66 1.56
C LYS A 84 -8.43 12.27 1.37
N ASN A 85 -8.27 13.10 0.35
CA ASN A 85 -7.06 13.88 0.16
C ASN A 85 -7.04 15.15 1.03
N HIS A 86 -5.95 15.91 0.95
CA HIS A 86 -5.78 17.21 1.61
C HIS A 86 -6.81 18.28 1.21
N LYS A 87 -7.61 18.05 0.15
CA LYS A 87 -8.73 18.89 -0.29
C LYS A 87 -10.09 18.30 0.10
N SER A 88 -10.11 17.29 0.97
CA SER A 88 -11.32 16.54 1.36
C SER A 88 -12.06 15.83 0.22
N GLN A 89 -11.42 15.66 -0.94
CA GLN A 89 -11.98 14.89 -2.06
C GLN A 89 -11.80 13.39 -1.79
N LYS A 90 -12.77 12.57 -2.20
CA LYS A 90 -12.69 11.11 -2.05
C LYS A 90 -11.44 10.57 -2.73
N THR A 91 -10.75 9.65 -2.06
CA THR A 91 -9.63 8.89 -2.63
C THR A 91 -9.80 7.42 -2.31
N ILE A 92 -9.12 6.57 -3.06
CA ILE A 92 -9.18 5.12 -2.88
C ILE A 92 -7.76 4.57 -2.88
N TYR A 93 -7.40 3.90 -1.79
CA TYR A 93 -6.26 2.98 -1.77
C TYR A 93 -6.76 1.56 -2.06
N ALA A 94 -6.00 0.80 -2.84
CA ALA A 94 -6.22 -0.64 -2.98
C ALA A 94 -4.90 -1.41 -2.82
N ASN A 95 -4.97 -2.55 -2.14
CA ASN A 95 -3.92 -3.55 -2.17
C ASN A 95 -4.37 -4.69 -3.10
N SER A 96 -3.57 -5.00 -4.12
CA SER A 96 -3.90 -6.07 -5.07
C SER A 96 -3.81 -7.47 -4.46
N GLY A 97 -3.27 -7.61 -3.25
CA GLY A 97 -2.99 -8.89 -2.63
C GLY A 97 -1.86 -9.60 -3.37
N THR A 98 -2.03 -10.89 -3.64
CA THR A 98 -0.99 -11.74 -4.23
C THR A 98 -1.55 -12.64 -5.33
N TRP A 99 -0.74 -12.89 -6.35
CA TRP A 99 -1.07 -13.86 -7.40
C TRP A 99 -0.74 -15.30 -6.99
N ILE A 100 0.42 -15.52 -6.38
CA ILE A 100 0.94 -16.85 -6.03
C ILE A 100 1.46 -16.78 -4.59
N ASP A 101 0.74 -17.38 -3.65
CA ASP A 101 1.20 -17.53 -2.27
C ASP A 101 0.43 -18.65 -1.53
N LYS A 102 0.88 -19.00 -0.32
CA LYS A 102 0.19 -19.90 0.62
C LYS A 102 -0.38 -19.10 1.79
N ASN A 103 -1.47 -18.39 1.54
CA ASN A 103 -2.15 -17.58 2.55
C ASN A 103 -3.52 -18.14 2.91
N LYS A 104 -4.05 -17.76 4.09
CA LYS A 104 -5.44 -18.07 4.47
C LYS A 104 -6.46 -17.28 3.63
N SER A 105 -6.04 -16.14 3.09
CA SER A 105 -6.84 -15.27 2.23
C SER A 105 -6.78 -15.73 0.75
N PRO A 106 -7.78 -15.37 -0.08
CA PRO A 106 -7.76 -15.66 -1.52
C PRO A 106 -6.46 -15.16 -2.19
N THR A 107 -5.86 -15.98 -3.04
CA THR A 107 -4.73 -15.64 -3.92
C THR A 107 -5.21 -15.51 -5.37
N MET A 108 -4.39 -15.14 -6.35
CA MET A 108 -4.87 -14.74 -7.69
C MET A 108 -5.86 -13.57 -7.62
N THR A 109 -5.60 -12.66 -6.69
CA THR A 109 -6.37 -11.42 -6.54
C THR A 109 -5.77 -10.32 -7.41
N PHE A 110 -6.62 -9.42 -7.90
CA PHE A 110 -6.20 -8.32 -8.75
C PHE A 110 -7.18 -7.15 -8.67
N VAL A 111 -6.67 -5.94 -8.94
CA VAL A 111 -7.46 -4.71 -8.96
C VAL A 111 -7.75 -4.34 -10.40
N VAL A 112 -8.99 -3.92 -10.67
CA VAL A 112 -9.41 -3.32 -11.94
C VAL A 112 -9.85 -1.89 -11.67
N ILE A 113 -9.26 -0.95 -12.41
CA ILE A 113 -9.69 0.45 -12.42
C ILE A 113 -10.50 0.65 -13.69
N THR A 114 -11.79 0.95 -13.54
CA THR A 114 -12.70 1.24 -14.65
C THR A 114 -12.88 2.73 -14.77
N THR A 115 -12.42 3.31 -15.88
CA THR A 115 -12.59 4.72 -16.16
C THR A 115 -14.02 5.01 -16.67
N PRO A 116 -14.53 6.24 -16.44
CA PRO A 116 -15.88 6.58 -16.86
C PRO A 116 -16.02 6.51 -18.39
N LYS A 117 -17.12 5.93 -18.88
CA LYS A 117 -17.49 5.98 -20.31
C LYS A 117 -18.13 7.34 -20.60
N LYS A 118 -18.28 7.69 -21.89
CA LYS A 118 -18.80 9.01 -22.34
C LYS A 118 -20.11 9.49 -21.69
N ASN A 119 -20.90 8.60 -21.10
CA ASN A 119 -22.19 8.87 -20.44
C ASN A 119 -22.26 8.39 -18.96
N ASP A 120 -21.14 7.93 -18.39
CA ASP A 120 -21.02 7.55 -16.99
C ASP A 120 -19.98 8.47 -16.34
N SER A 121 -20.23 8.97 -15.14
CA SER A 121 -19.34 9.88 -14.44
C SER A 121 -18.45 9.19 -13.41
N ALA A 122 -18.71 7.92 -13.08
CA ALA A 122 -18.05 7.25 -11.98
C ALA A 122 -16.83 6.45 -12.46
N GLU A 123 -15.67 6.72 -11.86
CA GLU A 123 -14.49 5.86 -11.93
C GLU A 123 -14.60 4.83 -10.80
N TYR A 124 -14.40 3.55 -11.10
CA TYR A 124 -14.50 2.47 -10.11
C TYR A 124 -13.15 1.80 -9.89
N VAL A 125 -12.85 1.51 -8.63
CA VAL A 125 -11.78 0.60 -8.22
C VAL A 125 -12.44 -0.66 -7.69
N ASP A 126 -12.26 -1.75 -8.40
CA ASP A 126 -12.80 -3.06 -8.04
C ASP A 126 -11.66 -4.01 -7.66
N LEU A 127 -11.89 -4.85 -6.67
CA LEU A 127 -11.02 -5.96 -6.30
C LEU A 127 -11.67 -7.27 -6.72
N TYR A 128 -10.90 -8.12 -7.39
CA TYR A 128 -11.37 -9.42 -7.88
C TYR A 128 -10.46 -10.56 -7.40
N TYR A 129 -11.02 -11.76 -7.42
CA TYR A 129 -10.34 -13.04 -7.25
C TYR A 129 -10.60 -13.93 -8.49
N TYR A 130 -9.54 -14.52 -9.04
CA TYR A 130 -9.63 -15.52 -10.10
C TYR A 130 -9.50 -16.94 -9.50
N SER A 131 -10.52 -17.78 -9.68
CA SER A 131 -10.49 -19.16 -9.18
C SER A 131 -9.71 -20.09 -10.12
N GLN A 132 -9.25 -21.22 -9.58
CA GLN A 132 -8.62 -22.28 -10.37
C GLN A 132 -9.54 -22.85 -11.47
N SER A 133 -10.86 -22.73 -11.31
CA SER A 133 -11.84 -23.13 -12.33
C SER A 133 -12.03 -22.10 -13.45
N GLY A 134 -11.28 -20.99 -13.44
CA GLY A 134 -11.37 -19.95 -14.45
C GLY A 134 -12.39 -18.86 -14.16
N ARG A 135 -13.02 -18.85 -12.98
CA ARG A 135 -14.07 -17.89 -12.64
C ARG A 135 -13.48 -16.63 -12.01
N ILE A 136 -13.83 -15.48 -12.58
CA ILE A 136 -13.57 -14.17 -11.96
C ILE A 136 -14.73 -13.83 -11.00
N THR A 137 -14.40 -13.49 -9.76
CA THR A 137 -15.37 -13.10 -8.73
C THR A 137 -14.98 -11.74 -8.15
N LYS A 138 -15.91 -10.78 -8.15
CA LYS A 138 -15.71 -9.49 -7.48
C LYS A 138 -15.73 -9.68 -5.97
N MET A 139 -14.73 -9.13 -5.29
CA MET A 139 -14.58 -9.17 -3.83
C MET A 139 -15.03 -7.86 -3.18
N ASP A 140 -14.67 -6.73 -3.77
CA ASP A 140 -14.97 -5.39 -3.26
C ASP A 140 -15.04 -4.36 -4.42
N SER A 141 -15.68 -3.22 -4.18
CA SER A 141 -15.87 -2.15 -5.16
C SER A 141 -16.00 -0.79 -4.48
N GLN A 142 -15.31 0.22 -5.02
CA GLN A 142 -15.47 1.60 -4.62
C GLN A 142 -15.50 2.53 -5.83
N ALA A 143 -16.54 3.36 -5.90
CA ALA A 143 -16.60 4.49 -6.83
C ALA A 143 -15.76 5.67 -6.30
N LEU A 144 -15.02 6.37 -7.15
CA LEU A 144 -14.23 7.55 -6.80
C LEU A 144 -15.02 8.86 -6.85
#